data_AF-A0A0A1U6C7-F1
#
_entry.id   AF-A0A0A1U6C7-F1
#
_cell.length_a   1.000
_cell.length_b   1.000
_cell.length_c   1.000
_cell.angle_alpha   90.00
_cell.angle_beta   90.00
_cell.angle_gamma   90.00
#
_symmetry.space_group_name_H-M   'P 1'
#
loop_
_entity.id
_entity.type
_entity.pdbx_description
1 polymer ?
#
loop_
_entity_poly.entity_id
_entity_poly.type
_entity_poly.pdbx_seq_one_letter_code
_entity_poly.pdbx_strand_id
1 'polypeptide(L)'
;MYDMRQLNVRYFEVEVTGDSLIAVGVMNVSKDTEYQNTLVGWQQMICGYHSDDGIIYKDYINNVYDTGIRYGEKTGTRNVGVGLVFNVLQTECDIFFTCNGKRVFQNYFDVDYIAAAISMNTFNKIVINYGEKPFKFDLNMMKEQLVNCIDGTQL
;
A
#
# COMPACT_ATOMS: atom_id res chain seq x y z
N MET A 1 -6.22 25.87 1.59
CA MET A 1 -5.31 25.38 2.65
C MET A 1 -6.03 24.28 3.40
N TYR A 2 -5.42 23.09 3.47
CA TYR A 2 -5.96 21.95 4.21
C TYR A 2 -5.79 22.18 5.72
N ASP A 3 -6.84 21.93 6.52
CA ASP A 3 -6.66 21.78 7.96
C ASP A 3 -6.04 20.40 8.21
N MET A 4 -4.73 20.39 8.42
CA MET A 4 -3.95 19.16 8.61
C MET A 4 -4.15 18.53 9.99
N ARG A 5 -4.94 19.13 10.90
CA ARG A 5 -5.36 18.54 12.18
C ARG A 5 -6.33 17.36 12.05
N GLN A 6 -6.67 16.96 10.82
CA GLN A 6 -7.61 15.87 10.54
C GLN A 6 -7.07 14.77 9.62
N LEU A 7 -5.75 14.74 9.38
CA LEU A 7 -5.12 13.67 8.62
C LEU A 7 -5.08 12.38 9.46
N ASN A 8 -5.53 11.28 8.86
CA ASN A 8 -5.56 9.97 9.47
C ASN A 8 -4.79 8.97 8.61
N VAL A 9 -4.23 7.95 9.26
CA VAL A 9 -3.50 6.87 8.60
C VAL A 9 -4.22 5.56 8.84
N ARG A 10 -4.53 4.84 7.76
CA ARG A 10 -4.90 3.42 7.80
C ARG A 10 -3.71 2.62 7.28
N TYR A 11 -3.37 1.52 7.93
CA TYR A 11 -2.18 0.75 7.58
C TYR A 11 -2.34 -0.72 7.96
N PHE A 12 -1.82 -1.62 7.13
CA PHE A 12 -1.67 -3.04 7.44
C PHE A 12 -0.36 -3.56 6.84
N GLU A 13 0.17 -4.64 7.43
CA GLU A 13 1.33 -5.38 6.91
C GLU A 13 0.97 -6.81 6.53
N VAL A 14 1.65 -7.32 5.52
CA VAL A 14 1.59 -8.69 5.04
C VAL A 14 3.00 -9.25 5.09
N GLU A 15 3.19 -10.26 5.92
CA GLU A 15 4.37 -11.10 5.93
C GLU A 15 4.27 -12.13 4.80
N VAL A 16 5.22 -12.11 3.87
CA VAL A 16 5.28 -12.99 2.71
C VAL A 16 6.52 -13.86 2.82
N THR A 17 6.33 -15.17 2.78
CA THR A 17 7.43 -16.14 2.88
C THR A 17 7.74 -16.74 1.52
N GLY A 18 9.02 -16.94 1.24
CA GLY A 18 9.49 -17.76 0.12
C GLY A 18 8.95 -17.33 -1.25
N ASP A 19 9.06 -18.26 -2.19
CA ASP A 19 8.70 -18.05 -3.59
C ASP A 19 7.18 -17.92 -3.69
N SER A 20 6.71 -16.69 -3.77
CA SER A 20 5.30 -16.34 -3.79
C SER A 20 5.08 -15.32 -4.90
N LEU A 21 4.11 -15.60 -5.77
CA LEU A 21 3.59 -14.74 -6.84
C LEU A 21 2.24 -14.20 -6.38
N ILE A 22 2.30 -13.06 -5.70
CA ILE A 22 1.15 -12.37 -5.12
C ILE A 22 1.25 -10.86 -5.39
N ALA A 23 0.13 -10.16 -5.23
CA ALA A 23 0.13 -8.71 -5.14
C ALA A 23 -0.63 -8.27 -3.89
N VAL A 24 -0.08 -7.28 -3.18
CA VAL A 24 -0.67 -6.70 -1.97
C VAL A 24 -1.01 -5.25 -2.27
N GLY A 25 -2.20 -4.81 -1.88
CA GLY A 25 -2.63 -3.45 -2.18
C GLY A 25 -4.01 -3.10 -1.69
N VAL A 26 -4.66 -2.21 -2.42
CA VAL A 26 -6.01 -1.70 -2.14
C VAL A 26 -6.84 -1.62 -3.41
N MET A 27 -8.15 -1.64 -3.21
CA MET A 27 -9.13 -1.50 -4.28
C MET A 27 -10.25 -0.54 -3.88
N ASN A 28 -10.80 0.17 -4.85
CA ASN A 28 -12.05 0.88 -4.70
C ASN A 28 -13.24 -0.09 -4.90
N VAL A 29 -14.00 -0.37 -3.84
CA VAL A 29 -15.16 -1.28 -3.87
C VAL A 29 -16.47 -0.63 -4.29
N SER A 30 -16.51 0.69 -4.50
CA SER A 30 -17.74 1.40 -4.92
C SER A 30 -18.09 1.21 -6.39
N LYS A 31 -17.19 0.60 -7.17
CA LYS A 31 -17.31 0.46 -8.63
C LYS A 31 -17.39 -0.99 -9.05
N ASP A 32 -18.20 -1.23 -10.07
CA ASP A 32 -18.30 -2.51 -10.74
C ASP A 32 -17.02 -2.70 -11.56
N THR A 33 -16.16 -3.57 -11.07
CA THR A 33 -14.81 -3.77 -11.59
C THR A 33 -14.61 -5.28 -11.65
N GLU A 34 -14.13 -5.79 -12.79
CA GLU A 34 -13.95 -7.23 -12.98
C GLU A 34 -12.69 -7.68 -12.24
N TYR A 35 -12.87 -8.43 -11.14
CA TYR A 35 -11.79 -8.88 -10.26
C TYR A 35 -11.38 -10.35 -10.48
N GLN A 36 -11.98 -11.04 -11.45
CA GLN A 36 -11.72 -12.47 -11.66
C GLN A 36 -10.41 -12.67 -12.44
N ASN A 37 -9.61 -13.64 -12.02
CA ASN A 37 -8.37 -14.07 -12.69
C ASN A 37 -7.36 -12.95 -12.95
N THR A 38 -7.18 -12.07 -11.96
CA THR A 38 -6.28 -10.93 -12.09
C THR A 38 -5.49 -10.63 -10.81
N LEU A 39 -4.39 -9.90 -10.95
CA LEU A 39 -3.59 -9.41 -9.82
C LEU A 39 -3.97 -7.97 -9.46
N VAL A 40 -3.94 -7.66 -8.17
CA VAL A 40 -4.22 -6.32 -7.63
C VAL A 40 -3.35 -5.28 -8.35
N GLY A 41 -3.97 -4.26 -8.94
CA GLY A 41 -3.31 -3.14 -9.62
C GLY A 41 -3.41 -3.19 -11.16
N TRP A 42 -3.85 -4.30 -11.76
CA TRP A 42 -4.02 -4.40 -13.21
C TRP A 42 -5.30 -3.73 -13.74
N GLN A 43 -6.30 -3.52 -12.88
CA GLN A 43 -7.55 -2.82 -13.19
C GLN A 43 -7.52 -1.35 -12.75
N GLN A 44 -8.47 -0.59 -13.28
CA GLN A 44 -8.77 0.77 -12.83
C GLN A 44 -9.15 0.82 -11.34
N MET A 45 -8.75 1.89 -10.66
CA MET A 45 -9.10 2.15 -9.25
C MET A 45 -8.56 1.09 -8.27
N ILE A 46 -7.49 0.40 -8.68
CA ILE A 46 -6.77 -0.58 -7.86
C ILE A 46 -5.30 -0.19 -7.88
N CYS A 47 -4.65 -0.28 -6.73
CA CYS A 47 -3.21 -0.10 -6.62
C CYS A 47 -2.60 -1.28 -5.87
N GLY A 48 -1.62 -1.94 -6.49
CA GLY A 48 -1.01 -3.15 -5.95
C GLY A 48 0.49 -3.23 -6.22
N TYR A 49 1.21 -3.72 -5.23
CA TYR A 49 2.64 -3.99 -5.29
C TYR A 49 2.85 -5.47 -5.55
N HIS A 50 3.55 -5.84 -6.62
CA HIS A 50 3.73 -7.21 -7.08
C HIS A 50 5.02 -7.81 -6.54
N SER A 51 4.95 -9.08 -6.13
CA SER A 51 6.00 -9.74 -5.37
C SER A 51 7.20 -10.16 -6.21
N ASP A 52 6.95 -10.54 -7.47
CA ASP A 52 7.88 -11.20 -8.37
C ASP A 52 8.77 -10.22 -9.15
N ASP A 53 8.26 -9.04 -9.48
CA ASP A 53 8.98 -8.00 -10.22
C ASP A 53 9.35 -6.80 -9.35
N GLY A 54 8.61 -6.55 -8.26
CA GLY A 54 8.79 -5.37 -7.41
C GLY A 54 8.11 -4.12 -7.97
N ILE A 55 7.19 -4.29 -8.93
CA ILE A 55 6.47 -3.19 -9.57
C ILE A 55 5.19 -2.89 -8.81
N ILE A 56 4.89 -1.61 -8.66
CA ILE A 56 3.60 -1.10 -8.21
C ILE A 56 2.79 -0.73 -9.43
N TYR A 57 1.65 -1.39 -9.59
CA TYR A 57 0.67 -1.12 -10.62
C TYR A 57 -0.46 -0.27 -10.02
N LYS A 58 -0.87 0.79 -10.70
CA LYS A 58 -1.92 1.71 -10.23
C LYS A 58 -2.85 2.09 -11.37
N ASP A 59 -4.15 1.86 -11.23
CA ASP A 59 -5.19 2.29 -12.17
C ASP A 59 -5.12 1.70 -13.60
N TYR A 60 -4.10 0.90 -13.91
CA TYR A 60 -4.02 0.01 -15.07
C TYR A 60 -2.65 -0.71 -15.07
N ILE A 61 -2.53 -1.82 -15.81
CA ILE A 61 -1.25 -2.55 -15.98
C ILE A 61 -0.10 -1.70 -16.56
N ASN A 62 -0.38 -0.58 -17.25
CA ASN A 62 0.64 0.25 -17.90
C ASN A 62 1.09 1.46 -17.05
N ASN A 63 0.41 1.73 -15.93
CA ASN A 63 0.80 2.81 -15.03
C ASN A 63 1.55 2.20 -13.83
N VAL A 64 2.87 2.18 -13.97
CA VAL A 64 3.77 1.38 -13.16
C VAL A 64 4.83 2.23 -12.47
N TYR A 65 5.25 1.77 -11.30
CA TYR A 65 6.43 2.26 -10.61
C TYR A 65 7.30 1.08 -10.18
N ASP A 66 8.52 1.01 -10.67
CA ASP A 66 9.48 -0.03 -10.26
C ASP A 66 10.17 0.39 -8.96
N THR A 67 9.95 -0.36 -7.88
CA THR A 67 10.60 -0.12 -6.59
C THR A 67 12.04 -0.62 -6.55
N GLY A 68 12.44 -1.47 -7.51
CA GLY A 68 13.69 -2.23 -7.48
C GLY A 68 13.74 -3.29 -6.38
N ILE A 69 12.64 -3.51 -5.64
CA ILE A 69 12.58 -4.36 -4.46
C ILE A 69 11.50 -5.41 -4.69
N ARG A 70 11.92 -6.66 -4.89
CA ARG A 70 11.05 -7.82 -4.89
C ARG A 70 10.77 -8.28 -3.46
N TYR A 71 9.66 -8.96 -3.27
CA TYR A 71 9.28 -9.49 -1.97
C TYR A 71 8.74 -10.93 -1.98
N GLY A 72 8.56 -11.52 -3.17
CA GLY A 72 8.49 -12.96 -3.37
C GLY A 72 9.88 -13.46 -3.75
N GLU A 73 10.57 -14.08 -2.80
CA GLU A 73 11.99 -14.46 -2.94
C GLU A 73 12.13 -15.96 -2.76
N LYS A 74 13.07 -16.63 -3.42
CA LYS A 74 13.23 -18.10 -3.29
C LYS A 74 13.29 -18.59 -1.83
N THR A 75 13.88 -17.78 -0.94
CA THR A 75 13.97 -18.06 0.49
C THR A 75 13.76 -16.79 1.32
N GLY A 76 13.42 -16.98 2.60
CA GLY A 76 13.27 -15.89 3.56
C GLY A 76 11.86 -15.31 3.64
N THR A 77 11.75 -14.19 4.35
CA THR A 77 10.48 -13.56 4.67
C THR A 77 10.59 -12.04 4.53
N ARG A 78 9.56 -11.43 3.95
CA ARG A 78 9.46 -9.99 3.69
C ARG A 78 8.18 -9.45 4.30
N ASN A 79 8.23 -8.28 4.91
CA ASN A 79 7.02 -7.59 5.38
C ASN A 79 6.70 -6.48 4.38
N VAL A 80 5.53 -6.56 3.76
CA VAL A 80 5.01 -5.56 2.83
C VAL A 80 3.87 -4.83 3.52
N GLY A 81 3.96 -3.52 3.59
CA GLY A 81 2.92 -2.70 4.19
C GLY A 81 2.23 -1.84 3.17
N VAL A 82 0.95 -1.60 3.39
CA VAL A 82 0.12 -0.73 2.58
C VAL A 82 -0.53 0.28 3.49
N GLY A 83 -0.37 1.56 3.15
CA GLY A 83 -0.90 2.65 3.93
C GLY A 83 -1.66 3.66 3.10
N LEU A 84 -2.62 4.30 3.76
CA LEU A 84 -3.42 5.37 3.21
C LEU A 84 -3.37 6.55 4.17
N VAL A 85 -3.03 7.72 3.65
CA VAL A 85 -3.14 9.00 4.35
C VAL A 85 -4.33 9.74 3.77
N PHE A 86 -5.36 9.99 4.57
CA PHE A 86 -6.57 10.64 4.10
C PHE A 86 -6.98 11.76 5.05
N ASN A 87 -7.61 12.79 4.49
CA ASN A 87 -8.31 13.81 5.28
C ASN A 87 -9.73 13.31 5.53
N VAL A 88 -10.18 13.25 6.79
CA VAL A 88 -11.53 12.74 7.12
C VAL A 88 -12.68 13.56 6.54
N LEU A 89 -12.42 14.78 6.06
CA LEU A 89 -13.42 15.64 5.41
C LEU A 89 -13.44 15.49 3.89
N GLN A 90 -12.57 14.66 3.32
CA GLN A 90 -12.43 14.52 1.87
C GLN A 90 -12.35 13.05 1.46
N THR A 91 -12.60 12.82 0.18
CA THR A 91 -12.46 11.51 -0.46
C THR A 91 -11.05 11.28 -1.02
N GLU A 92 -10.22 12.32 -1.04
CA GLU A 92 -8.85 12.23 -1.55
C GLU A 92 -7.91 11.60 -0.51
N CYS A 93 -7.04 10.70 -0.96
CA CYS A 93 -6.01 10.11 -0.12
C CYS A 93 -4.68 9.97 -0.87
N ASP A 94 -3.58 9.87 -0.11
CA ASP A 94 -2.32 9.35 -0.62
C ASP A 94 -2.20 7.89 -0.23
N ILE A 95 -1.82 7.05 -1.19
CA ILE A 95 -1.38 5.68 -0.92
C ILE A 95 0.14 5.64 -0.77
N PHE A 96 0.63 4.81 0.14
CA PHE A 96 2.05 4.48 0.23
C PHE A 96 2.27 2.98 0.46
N PHE A 97 3.41 2.48 -0.03
CA PHE A 97 3.86 1.12 0.21
C PHE A 97 5.14 1.11 1.02
N THR A 98 5.31 0.08 1.83
CA THR A 98 6.54 -0.16 2.58
C THR A 98 7.04 -1.57 2.34
N CYS A 99 8.35 -1.77 2.26
CA CYS A 99 8.97 -3.09 2.25
C CYS A 99 10.03 -3.17 3.35
N ASN A 100 9.90 -4.16 4.23
CA ASN A 100 10.76 -4.38 5.38
C ASN A 100 10.98 -3.13 6.26
N GLY A 101 9.91 -2.38 6.51
CA GLY A 101 9.92 -1.19 7.37
C GLY A 101 10.45 0.08 6.70
N LYS A 102 10.67 0.08 5.38
CA LYS A 102 11.04 1.28 4.61
C LYS A 102 9.94 1.64 3.63
N ARG A 103 9.57 2.93 3.53
CA ARG A 103 8.67 3.43 2.49
C ARG A 103 9.35 3.33 1.12
N VAL A 104 8.69 2.67 0.17
CA VAL A 104 9.20 2.44 -1.19
C VAL A 104 8.41 3.18 -2.26
N PHE A 105 7.23 3.68 -1.91
CA PHE A 105 6.35 4.42 -2.81
C PHE A 105 5.39 5.31 -2.03
N GLN A 106 5.03 6.44 -2.64
CA GLN A 106 3.90 7.27 -2.23
C GLN A 106 3.34 8.00 -3.46
N ASN A 107 2.02 8.01 -3.62
CA ASN A 107 1.35 8.75 -4.68
C ASN A 107 -0.09 9.09 -4.29
N TYR A 108 -0.64 10.12 -4.90
CA TYR A 108 -2.07 10.43 -4.80
C TYR A 108 -2.92 9.23 -5.26
N PHE A 109 -4.05 8.95 -4.62
CA PHE A 109 -4.97 7.88 -4.99
C PHE A 109 -6.42 8.31 -4.70
N ASP A 110 -7.21 8.49 -5.76
CA ASP A 110 -8.61 8.93 -5.65
C ASP A 110 -9.51 7.73 -5.34
N VAL A 111 -10.09 7.67 -4.14
CA VAL A 111 -10.90 6.54 -3.69
C VAL A 111 -11.92 6.95 -2.64
N ASP A 112 -13.18 6.58 -2.86
CA ASP A 112 -14.29 6.85 -1.95
C ASP A 112 -14.56 5.68 -0.98
N TYR A 113 -14.49 4.43 -1.46
CA TYR A 113 -14.68 3.24 -0.62
C TYR A 113 -13.55 2.25 -0.82
N ILE A 114 -12.67 2.12 0.17
CA ILE A 114 -11.46 1.32 0.06
C ILE A 114 -11.55 0.00 0.81
N ALA A 115 -11.08 -1.07 0.18
CA ALA A 115 -10.79 -2.34 0.82
C ALA A 115 -9.32 -2.72 0.64
N ALA A 116 -8.75 -3.38 1.65
CA ALA A 116 -7.49 -4.08 1.51
C ALA A 116 -7.67 -5.25 0.53
N ALA A 117 -6.69 -5.45 -0.35
CA ALA A 117 -6.76 -6.47 -1.39
C ALA A 117 -5.45 -7.26 -1.45
N ILE A 118 -5.58 -8.58 -1.58
CA ILE A 118 -4.47 -9.50 -1.83
C ILE A 118 -4.91 -10.46 -2.93
N SER A 119 -4.18 -10.48 -4.04
CA SER A 119 -4.36 -11.48 -5.11
C SER A 119 -3.21 -12.47 -5.06
N MET A 120 -3.52 -13.76 -5.25
CA MET A 120 -2.55 -14.84 -5.07
C MET A 120 -2.59 -15.78 -6.28
N ASN A 121 -1.41 -16.16 -6.77
CA ASN A 121 -1.26 -17.24 -7.74
C ASN A 121 -0.53 -18.43 -7.09
N THR A 122 0.79 -18.36 -7.00
CA THR A 122 1.62 -19.30 -6.23
C THR A 122 1.96 -18.64 -4.89
N PHE A 123 1.79 -19.31 -3.76
CA PHE A 123 2.12 -18.71 -2.47
C PHE A 123 2.59 -19.73 -1.44
N ASN A 124 3.52 -19.32 -0.58
CA ASN A 124 3.79 -20.00 0.68
C ASN A 124 3.04 -19.29 1.81
N LYS A 125 3.46 -19.48 3.07
CA LYS A 125 2.82 -18.86 4.23
C LYS A 125 2.75 -17.32 4.08
N ILE A 126 1.54 -16.81 4.25
CA ILE A 126 1.21 -15.39 4.34
C ILE A 126 0.61 -15.12 5.72
N VAL A 127 1.01 -14.04 6.37
CA VAL A 127 0.41 -13.57 7.63
C VAL A 127 0.03 -12.11 7.48
N ILE A 128 -1.22 -11.77 7.76
CA ILE A 128 -1.70 -10.39 7.73
C ILE A 128 -1.70 -9.85 9.15
N ASN A 129 -1.22 -8.62 9.32
CA ASN A 129 -1.23 -7.87 10.55
C ASN A 129 -1.99 -6.56 10.31
N TYR A 130 -3.16 -6.42 10.92
CA TYR A 130 -3.97 -5.19 10.94
C TYR A 130 -3.69 -4.34 12.18
N GLY A 131 -2.68 -4.69 12.97
CA GLY A 131 -2.27 -4.00 14.20
C GLY A 131 -2.33 -4.87 15.44
N GLU A 132 -2.62 -6.17 15.30
CA GLU A 132 -2.58 -7.14 16.39
C GLU A 132 -1.15 -7.39 16.90
N LYS A 133 -0.14 -7.08 16.08
CA LYS A 133 1.28 -7.10 16.43
C LYS A 133 1.94 -5.78 16.05
N PRO A 134 3.08 -5.41 16.68
CA PRO A 134 3.86 -4.27 16.24
C PRO A 134 4.21 -4.38 14.76
N PHE A 135 4.03 -3.29 14.01
CA PHE A 135 4.45 -3.19 12.62
C PHE A 135 5.97 -3.10 12.52
N LYS A 136 6.51 -3.52 11.38
CA LYS A 136 7.93 -3.31 11.04
C LYS A 136 8.20 -1.89 10.58
N PHE A 137 7.23 -1.25 9.93
CA PHE A 137 7.27 0.19 9.64
C PHE A 137 6.93 1.02 10.88
N ASP A 138 7.73 2.05 11.17
CA ASP A 138 7.45 2.98 12.25
C ASP A 138 6.45 4.05 11.81
N LEU A 139 5.18 3.84 12.16
CA LEU A 139 4.11 4.80 11.88
C LEU A 139 4.28 6.15 12.60
N ASN A 140 5.11 6.27 13.63
CA ASN A 140 5.35 7.56 14.27
C ASN A 140 6.11 8.53 13.35
N MET A 141 6.92 8.01 12.42
CA MET A 141 7.57 8.82 11.38
C MET A 141 6.56 9.58 10.52
N MET A 142 5.33 9.06 10.37
CA MET A 142 4.26 9.74 9.65
C MET A 142 3.69 10.91 10.48
N LYS A 143 3.56 10.77 11.79
CA LYS A 143 3.06 11.85 12.67
C LYS A 143 3.95 13.08 12.58
N GLU A 144 5.26 12.89 12.60
CA GLU A 144 6.23 13.99 12.52
C GLU A 144 6.19 14.71 11.17
N GLN A 145 6.05 13.97 10.06
CA GLN A 145 5.89 14.55 8.72
C GLN A 145 4.58 15.35 8.59
N LEU A 146 3.50 14.86 9.20
CA LEU A 146 2.21 15.55 9.20
C LEU A 146 2.22 16.83 10.06
N VAL A 147 2.99 16.84 11.17
CA VAL A 147 3.17 18.03 12.02
C VAL A 147 4.05 19.09 11.35
N ASN A 148 5.15 18.70 10.69
CA ASN A 148 6.06 19.66 10.05
C ASN A 148 5.43 20.38 8.84
N CYS A 149 4.47 19.76 8.16
CA CYS A 149 3.70 20.45 7.13
C CYS A 149 2.79 21.54 7.70
N ILE A 150 2.29 21.39 8.94
CA ILE A 150 1.41 22.37 9.63
C ILE A 150 2.15 23.66 9.95
N ASP A 151 3.43 23.56 10.31
CA ASP A 151 4.20 24.69 10.83
C ASP A 151 4.99 25.45 9.76
N GLY A 152 4.90 25.07 8.48
CA GLY A 152 5.36 25.89 7.35
C GLY A 152 6.87 26.13 7.25
N THR A 153 7.71 25.42 8.00
CA THR A 153 9.18 25.46 7.81
C THR A 153 9.62 24.41 6.80
N GLN A 154 9.61 24.78 5.52
CA GLN A 154 10.50 24.19 4.52
C GLN A 154 11.95 24.56 4.89
N LEU A 155 12.83 23.56 5.00
CA LEU A 155 14.27 23.73 4.83
C LEU A 155 14.60 23.80 3.34
#